data_AF-A0A2V8U014-F1
#
_entry.id   AF-A0A2V8U014-F1
#
_cell.length_a   1.000
_cell.length_b   1.000
_cell.length_c   1.000
_cell.angle_alpha   90.00
_cell.angle_beta   90.00
_cell.angle_gamma   90.00
#
_symmetry.space_group_name_H-M   'P 1'
#
loop_
_entity.id
_entity.type
_entity.pdbx_description
1 polymer ?
#
loop_
_entity_poly.entity_id
_entity_poly.type
_entity_poly.pdbx_seq_one_letter_code
_entity_poly.pdbx_strand_id
1 'polypeptide(L)'
;MITDPKEKNRTVDLAIAQIEKQFGKGSIMKLGAKDFQQEIPVISTTSLSIDTALGIGGVPRGRVIEIFGPESSGKTTLALHIVAEAQRNGGLAAFVDAEPALDPDYSRKLGVDVDNLLVSQPDSGEQALEITEVLVRSSALD
;
A
#
# COMPACT_ATOMS: atom_id res chain seq x y z
N MET A 1 33.60 -5.09 30.31
CA MET A 1 33.32 -4.88 28.86
C MET A 1 33.67 -6.15 28.14
N ILE A 2 32.77 -6.70 27.31
CA ILE A 2 33.05 -7.90 26.50
C ILE A 2 34.12 -7.51 25.47
N THR A 3 35.28 -8.16 25.53
CA THR A 3 36.46 -7.86 24.69
C THR A 3 36.62 -8.82 23.52
N ASP A 4 35.97 -9.99 23.55
CA ASP A 4 36.01 -10.99 22.47
C ASP A 4 34.91 -10.72 21.41
N PRO A 5 35.28 -10.54 20.13
CA PRO A 5 34.32 -10.40 19.02
C PRO A 5 33.30 -11.55 18.90
N LYS A 6 33.67 -12.79 19.25
CA LYS A 6 32.77 -13.95 19.16
C LYS A 6 31.67 -13.90 20.23
N GLU A 7 32.03 -13.52 21.45
CA GLU A 7 31.07 -13.33 22.56
C GLU A 7 30.10 -12.18 22.26
N LYS A 8 30.57 -11.10 21.62
CA LYS A 8 29.70 -10.01 21.16
C LYS A 8 28.67 -10.48 20.14
N ASN A 9 29.08 -11.25 19.12
CA ASN A 9 28.16 -11.76 18.11
C ASN A 9 27.12 -12.70 18.72
N ARG A 10 27.53 -13.59 19.63
CA ARG A 10 26.60 -14.48 20.34
C ARG A 10 25.57 -13.71 21.17
N THR A 11 25.99 -12.64 21.84
CA THR A 11 25.09 -11.78 22.62
C THR A 11 24.07 -11.08 21.73
N VAL A 12 24.50 -10.60 20.56
CA VAL A 12 23.61 -9.98 19.56
C VAL A 12 22.62 -10.99 19.00
N ASP A 13 23.04 -12.21 18.68
CA ASP A 13 22.16 -13.26 18.16
C ASP A 13 21.09 -13.68 19.18
N LEU A 14 21.44 -13.73 20.48
CA LEU A 14 20.48 -13.97 21.56
C LEU A 14 19.45 -12.85 21.69
N ALA A 15 19.88 -11.59 21.58
CA ALA A 15 18.99 -10.44 21.61
C ALA A 15 18.02 -10.46 20.42
N ILE A 16 18.51 -10.75 19.22
CA ILE A 16 17.70 -10.93 18.00
C ILE A 16 16.64 -12.02 18.22
N ALA A 17 17.02 -13.20 18.71
CA ALA A 17 16.10 -14.30 18.98
C ALA A 17 15.04 -13.95 20.05
N GLN A 18 15.42 -13.17 21.06
CA GLN A 18 14.49 -12.71 22.09
C GLN A 18 13.44 -11.74 21.53
N ILE A 19 13.86 -10.81 20.65
CA ILE A 19 12.97 -9.88 19.96
C ILE A 19 12.00 -10.67 19.06
N GLU A 20 12.48 -11.60 18.25
CA GLU A 20 11.59 -12.41 17.39
C GLU A 20 10.58 -13.25 18.21
N LYS A 21 11.00 -13.80 19.36
CA LYS A 21 10.09 -14.55 20.23
C LYS A 21 8.98 -13.67 20.81
N GLN A 22 9.29 -12.40 21.10
CA GLN A 22 8.36 -11.47 21.74
C GLN A 22 7.43 -10.78 20.73
N PHE A 23 7.93 -10.44 19.54
CA PHE A 23 7.24 -9.60 18.56
C PHE A 23 6.90 -10.30 17.24
N GLY A 24 7.33 -11.56 17.08
CA GLY A 24 7.09 -12.36 15.87
C GLY A 24 8.32 -12.45 14.96
N LYS A 25 8.34 -13.47 14.09
CA LYS A 25 9.40 -13.63 13.10
C LYS A 25 9.47 -12.40 12.18
N GLY A 26 10.68 -11.94 11.87
CA GLY A 26 10.89 -10.77 11.02
C GLY A 26 10.75 -9.41 11.71
N SER A 27 10.48 -9.38 13.02
CA SER A 27 10.46 -8.14 13.80
C SER A 27 11.83 -7.43 13.89
N ILE A 28 12.92 -8.16 13.61
CA ILE A 28 14.27 -7.61 13.48
C ILE A 28 15.07 -8.45 12.50
N MET A 29 15.76 -7.82 11.55
CA MET A 29 16.50 -8.51 10.50
C MET A 29 17.80 -7.76 10.21
N LYS A 30 18.83 -8.47 9.72
CA LYS A 30 20.00 -7.81 9.14
C LYS A 30 19.58 -7.24 7.77
N LEU A 31 19.93 -5.98 7.50
CA LEU A 31 19.58 -5.29 6.25
C LEU A 31 20.02 -6.04 4.98
N GLY A 32 21.13 -6.77 5.04
CA GLY A 32 21.65 -7.60 3.93
C GLY A 32 21.21 -9.06 3.95
N ALA A 33 20.30 -9.46 4.84
CA ALA A 33 19.76 -10.82 4.84
C ALA A 33 18.95 -11.05 3.55
N LYS A 34 19.04 -12.24 2.95
CA LYS A 34 18.30 -12.59 1.74
C LYS A 34 16.79 -12.39 1.90
N ASP A 35 16.26 -12.59 3.11
CA ASP A 35 14.85 -12.39 3.43
C ASP A 35 14.41 -10.91 3.38
N PHE A 36 15.35 -9.95 3.49
CA PHE A 36 15.09 -8.52 3.29
C PHE A 36 14.95 -8.16 1.81
N GLN A 37 15.41 -9.03 0.90
CA GLN A 37 15.27 -8.84 -0.55
C GLN A 37 13.94 -9.39 -1.09
N GLN A 38 12.92 -9.58 -0.25
CA GLN A 38 11.59 -9.90 -0.76
C GLN A 38 11.09 -8.78 -1.68
N GLU A 39 10.58 -9.17 -2.85
CA GLU A 39 9.90 -8.25 -3.76
C GLU A 39 8.76 -7.56 -3.02
N ILE A 40 8.78 -6.23 -3.03
CA ILE A 40 7.70 -5.43 -2.47
C ILE A 40 6.48 -5.71 -3.35
N PRO A 41 5.36 -6.22 -2.81
CA PRO A 41 4.18 -6.43 -3.63
C PRO A 41 3.65 -5.08 -4.14
N VAL A 42 3.28 -5.04 -5.42
CA VAL A 42 2.87 -3.81 -6.12
C VAL A 42 1.52 -3.97 -6.81
N ILE A 43 0.87 -2.84 -7.06
CA ILE A 43 -0.25 -2.70 -8.01
C ILE A 43 0.27 -1.87 -9.18
N SER A 44 0.20 -2.39 -10.40
CA SER A 44 0.59 -1.61 -11.59
C SER A 44 -0.30 -0.37 -11.72
N THR A 45 0.28 0.74 -12.15
CA THR A 45 -0.47 1.96 -12.48
C THR A 45 -1.19 1.85 -13.83
N THR A 46 -1.04 0.72 -14.54
CA THR A 46 -1.43 0.45 -15.93
C THR A 46 -0.71 1.32 -16.97
N SER A 47 0.18 2.21 -16.53
CA SER A 47 1.03 3.04 -17.37
C SER A 47 2.46 2.52 -17.32
N LEU A 48 2.90 1.90 -18.41
CA LEU A 48 4.25 1.35 -18.52
C LEU A 48 5.34 2.39 -18.20
N SER A 49 5.13 3.65 -18.58
CA SER A 49 6.09 4.72 -18.31
C SER A 49 6.16 5.07 -16.83
N ILE A 50 5.03 5.11 -16.11
CA ILE A 50 5.00 5.39 -14.67
C ILE A 50 5.55 4.19 -13.89
N ASP A 51 5.14 2.97 -14.22
CA ASP A 51 5.63 1.75 -13.57
C ASP A 51 7.15 1.60 -13.70
N THR A 52 7.68 1.92 -14.88
CA THR A 52 9.13 1.96 -15.11
C THR A 52 9.80 3.07 -14.30
N ALA A 53 9.21 4.26 -14.25
CA ALA A 53 9.75 5.39 -13.49
C ALA A 53 9.76 5.15 -11.98
N LEU A 54 8.78 4.40 -11.45
CA LEU A 54 8.73 3.97 -10.05
C LEU A 54 9.81 2.91 -9.73
N GLY A 55 10.34 2.22 -10.75
CA GLY A 55 11.45 1.27 -10.62
C GLY A 55 11.09 -0.08 -9.97
N ILE A 56 9.87 -0.20 -9.44
CA ILE A 56 9.32 -1.40 -8.80
C ILE A 56 8.12 -1.98 -9.54
N GLY A 57 7.74 -1.41 -10.70
CA GLY A 57 6.67 -1.94 -11.55
C GLY A 57 5.25 -1.49 -11.17
N GLY A 58 5.10 -0.57 -10.21
CA GLY A 58 3.80 -0.07 -9.78
C GLY A 58 3.86 0.66 -8.43
N VAL A 59 2.70 0.92 -7.84
CA VAL A 59 2.61 1.46 -6.47
C VAL A 59 2.77 0.33 -5.44
N PRO A 60 3.55 0.53 -4.36
CA PRO A 60 3.78 -0.51 -3.35
C PRO A 60 2.56 -0.69 -2.43
N ARG A 61 2.17 -1.94 -2.18
CA ARG A 61 1.11 -2.26 -1.21
C ARG A 61 1.54 -1.95 0.22
N GLY A 62 0.56 -1.64 1.07
CA GLY A 62 0.79 -1.34 2.49
C GLY A 62 1.57 -0.04 2.74
N ARG A 63 1.54 0.89 1.79
CA ARG A 63 2.19 2.21 1.85
C ARG A 63 1.21 3.30 1.46
N VAL A 64 1.42 4.49 2.01
CA VAL A 64 0.69 5.70 1.60
C VAL A 64 1.35 6.28 0.35
N ILE A 65 0.53 6.59 -0.66
CA ILE A 65 0.95 7.19 -1.92
C ILE A 65 0.20 8.50 -2.11
N GLU A 66 0.92 9.55 -2.50
CA GLU A 66 0.34 10.86 -2.81
C GLU A 66 0.46 11.13 -4.32
N ILE A 67 -0.66 11.45 -4.95
CA ILE A 67 -0.74 11.90 -6.35
C ILE A 67 -1.24 13.34 -6.34
N PHE A 68 -0.36 14.31 -6.56
CA PHE A 68 -0.68 15.75 -6.52
C PHE A 68 -0.44 16.43 -7.87
N GLY A 69 -1.07 17.58 -8.07
CA GLY A 69 -0.97 18.35 -9.31
C GLY A 69 -2.20 19.22 -9.61
N PRO A 70 -2.15 20.07 -10.65
CA PRO A 70 -3.24 20.98 -11.02
C PRO A 70 -4.58 20.28 -11.26
N GLU A 71 -5.68 21.02 -11.17
CA GLU A 71 -6.99 20.52 -11.61
C GLU A 71 -6.90 20.04 -13.07
N SER A 72 -7.64 18.97 -13.39
CA SER A 72 -7.63 18.33 -14.72
C SER A 72 -6.29 17.75 -15.18
N SER A 73 -5.29 17.57 -14.30
CA SER A 73 -4.01 16.95 -14.64
C SER A 73 -4.04 15.41 -14.74
N GLY A 74 -5.20 14.78 -14.55
CA GLY A 74 -5.36 13.31 -14.63
C GLY A 74 -5.15 12.54 -13.32
N LYS A 75 -5.10 13.22 -12.17
CA LYS A 75 -4.88 12.58 -10.84
C LYS A 75 -5.91 11.47 -10.55
N THR A 76 -7.19 11.82 -10.65
CA THR A 76 -8.30 10.88 -10.40
C THR A 76 -8.30 9.75 -11.43
N THR A 77 -8.00 10.03 -12.70
CA THR A 77 -7.86 9.01 -13.74
C THR A 77 -6.78 7.99 -13.38
N LEU A 78 -5.60 8.45 -12.94
CA LEU A 78 -4.52 7.57 -12.50
C LEU A 78 -4.92 6.73 -11.28
N ALA A 79 -5.58 7.33 -10.28
CA ALA A 79 -6.08 6.61 -9.12
C ALA A 79 -7.10 5.53 -9.50
N LEU A 80 -8.03 5.84 -10.41
CA LEU A 80 -9.02 4.87 -10.89
C LEU A 80 -8.40 3.73 -11.70
N HIS A 81 -7.31 3.97 -12.45
CA HIS A 81 -6.56 2.90 -13.10
C HIS A 81 -5.89 1.96 -12.10
N ILE A 82 -5.32 2.49 -11.02
CA ILE A 82 -4.75 1.67 -9.93
C ILE A 82 -5.85 0.83 -9.26
N VAL A 83 -7.02 1.43 -9.00
CA VAL A 83 -8.19 0.73 -8.45
C VAL A 83 -8.65 -0.40 -9.39
N ALA A 84 -8.78 -0.11 -10.69
CA ALA A 84 -9.18 -1.10 -11.69
C ALA A 84 -8.18 -2.28 -11.74
N GLU A 85 -6.88 -2.00 -11.67
CA GLU A 85 -5.85 -3.04 -11.67
C GLU A 85 -5.86 -3.87 -10.38
N ALA A 86 -6.11 -3.26 -9.21
CA ALA A 86 -6.31 -4.00 -7.96
C ALA A 86 -7.51 -4.96 -8.06
N GLN A 87 -8.66 -4.45 -8.53
CA GLN A 87 -9.88 -5.25 -8.73
C GLN A 87 -9.68 -6.38 -9.74
N ARG A 88 -8.99 -6.10 -10.86
CA ARG A 88 -8.67 -7.10 -11.89
C ARG A 88 -7.86 -8.28 -11.34
N ASN A 89 -7.01 -8.02 -10.34
CA ASN A 89 -6.22 -9.03 -9.66
C ASN A 89 -6.98 -9.70 -8.48
N GLY A 90 -8.29 -9.48 -8.38
CA GLY A 90 -9.18 -10.07 -7.38
C GLY A 90 -9.21 -9.31 -6.05
N GLY A 91 -8.59 -8.14 -5.97
CA GLY A 91 -8.59 -7.27 -4.81
C GLY A 91 -9.91 -6.52 -4.61
N LEU A 92 -10.17 -6.12 -3.37
CA LEU A 92 -11.27 -5.21 -3.03
C LEU A 92 -10.74 -3.79 -2.88
N ALA A 93 -11.43 -2.81 -3.46
CA ALA A 93 -11.04 -1.41 -3.39
C ALA A 93 -12.14 -0.56 -2.74
N ALA A 94 -11.73 0.56 -2.15
CA ALA A 94 -12.61 1.58 -1.62
C ALA A 94 -12.20 2.96 -2.11
N PHE A 95 -13.17 3.85 -2.28
CA PHE A 95 -12.99 5.23 -2.68
C PHE A 95 -13.70 6.14 -1.67
N VAL A 96 -12.92 6.96 -0.96
CA VAL A 96 -13.44 7.96 -0.01
C VAL A 96 -13.49 9.30 -0.74
N ASP A 97 -14.68 9.65 -1.21
CA ASP A 97 -14.92 10.78 -2.09
C ASP A 97 -15.28 12.04 -1.30
N ALA A 98 -14.28 12.87 -1.00
CA ALA A 98 -14.48 14.16 -0.35
C ALA A 98 -14.94 15.26 -1.34
N GLU A 99 -14.83 15.03 -2.65
CA GLU A 99 -15.22 15.95 -3.71
C GLU A 99 -16.26 15.25 -4.58
N PRO A 100 -17.59 15.42 -4.36
CA PRO A 100 -18.64 14.60 -4.98
C PRO A 100 -18.70 14.76 -6.51
N ALA A 101 -17.74 14.14 -7.19
CA ALA A 101 -17.37 14.34 -8.59
C ALA A 101 -16.99 13.02 -9.27
N LEU A 102 -17.01 11.90 -8.53
CA LEU A 102 -16.78 10.58 -9.11
C LEU A 102 -17.93 10.22 -10.07
N ASP A 103 -17.59 10.04 -11.35
CA ASP A 103 -18.52 9.60 -12.39
C ASP A 103 -18.44 8.06 -12.55
N PRO A 104 -19.52 7.31 -12.23
CA PRO A 104 -19.57 5.86 -12.40
C PRO A 104 -19.36 5.40 -13.85
N ASP A 105 -19.88 6.13 -14.84
CA ASP A 105 -19.78 5.75 -16.25
C ASP A 105 -18.35 5.94 -16.76
N TYR A 106 -17.68 7.01 -16.34
CA TYR A 106 -16.27 7.23 -16.63
C TYR A 106 -15.41 6.15 -15.96
N SER A 107 -15.66 5.85 -14.69
CA SER A 107 -14.94 4.82 -13.93
C SER A 107 -15.05 3.44 -14.59
N ARG A 108 -16.26 3.05 -15.03
CA ARG A 108 -16.48 1.79 -15.75
C ARG A 108 -15.70 1.70 -17.06
N LYS A 109 -15.57 2.82 -17.80
CA LYS A 109 -14.75 2.89 -19.03
C LYS A 109 -13.25 2.73 -18.75
N LEU A 110 -12.78 3.11 -17.57
CA LEU A 110 -11.39 2.88 -17.14
C LEU A 110 -11.13 1.44 -16.65
N GLY A 111 -12.16 0.60 -16.57
CA GLY A 111 -12.06 -0.80 -16.14
C GLY A 111 -12.35 -1.03 -14.67
N VAL A 112 -12.84 -0.02 -13.95
CA VAL A 112 -13.29 -0.18 -12.56
C VAL A 112 -14.54 -1.06 -12.53
N ASP A 113 -14.54 -2.06 -11.65
CA ASP A 113 -15.75 -2.79 -11.28
C ASP A 113 -16.56 -1.93 -10.30
N VAL A 114 -17.38 -1.07 -10.88
CA VAL A 114 -18.21 -0.10 -10.15
C VAL A 114 -19.23 -0.78 -9.24
N ASP A 115 -19.70 -1.98 -9.62
CA ASP A 115 -20.73 -2.68 -8.87
C ASP A 115 -20.18 -3.26 -7.54
N ASN A 116 -18.85 -3.45 -7.47
CA ASN A 116 -18.13 -3.94 -6.28
C ASN A 116 -17.18 -2.90 -5.64
N LEU A 117 -17.11 -1.66 -6.16
CA LEU A 117 -16.31 -0.59 -5.56
C LEU A 117 -17.03 -0.02 -4.32
N LEU A 118 -16.40 -0.07 -3.15
CA LEU A 118 -16.93 0.58 -1.96
C LEU A 118 -16.75 2.10 -2.09
N VAL A 119 -17.82 2.87 -1.95
CA VAL A 119 -17.75 4.34 -2.00
C VAL A 119 -18.28 4.93 -0.71
N SER A 120 -17.56 5.91 -0.17
CA SER A 120 -17.99 6.71 0.99
C SER A 120 -17.94 8.18 0.64
N GLN A 121 -18.99 8.93 0.96
CA GLN A 121 -19.04 10.39 0.84
C GLN A 121 -19.11 11.00 2.24
N PRO A 122 -17.96 11.31 2.86
CA PRO A 122 -17.92 11.85 4.21
C PRO A 122 -18.32 13.32 4.26
N ASP A 123 -18.92 13.74 5.37
CA ASP A 123 -19.32 15.10 5.71
C ASP A 123 -18.11 15.96 6.17
N SER A 124 -17.02 15.35 6.63
CA SER A 124 -15.80 16.04 7.09
C SER A 124 -14.52 15.25 6.84
N GLY A 125 -13.37 15.94 6.94
CA GLY A 125 -12.06 15.30 6.80
C GLY A 125 -11.76 14.29 7.92
N GLU A 126 -12.20 14.57 9.15
CA GLU A 126 -12.09 13.64 10.28
C GLU A 126 -12.86 12.36 10.01
N GLN A 127 -14.10 12.47 9.53
CA GLN A 127 -14.92 11.31 9.18
C GLN A 127 -14.29 10.51 8.03
N ALA A 128 -13.72 11.19 7.02
CA ALA A 128 -13.00 10.53 5.93
C ALA A 128 -11.84 9.65 6.44
N LEU A 129 -11.07 10.18 7.40
CA LEU A 129 -9.93 9.48 8.01
C LEU A 129 -10.38 8.32 8.91
N GLU A 130 -11.43 8.50 9.71
CA GLU A 130 -11.99 7.43 10.54
C GLU A 130 -12.49 6.26 9.69
N ILE A 131 -13.21 6.54 8.61
CA ILE A 131 -13.68 5.53 7.65
C ILE A 131 -12.47 4.81 7.02
N THR A 132 -11.47 5.56 6.58
CA THR A 132 -10.23 5.01 6.02
C THR A 132 -9.52 4.09 7.03
N GLU A 133 -9.43 4.49 8.30
CA GLU A 133 -8.82 3.66 9.35
C GLU A 133 -9.56 2.34 9.55
N VAL A 134 -10.90 2.38 9.65
CA VAL A 134 -11.73 1.18 9.84
C VAL A 134 -11.56 0.22 8.66
N LEU A 135 -11.57 0.76 7.44
CA LEU A 135 -11.39 -0.02 6.21
C LEU A 135 -10.02 -0.69 6.16
N VAL A 136 -8.94 0.04 6.45
CA VAL A 136 -7.57 -0.51 6.48
C VAL A 136 -7.41 -1.57 7.57
N ARG A 137 -7.97 -1.36 8.78
CA ARG A 137 -7.91 -2.33 9.88
C ARG A 137 -8.63 -3.64 9.57
N SER A 138 -9.62 -3.64 8.67
CA SER A 138 -10.32 -4.86 8.27
C SER A 138 -9.39 -5.88 7.59
N SER A 139 -8.28 -5.43 7.00
CA SER A 139 -7.37 -6.25 6.17
C SER A 139 -8.09 -6.96 4.99
N ALA A 140 -9.27 -6.47 4.60
CA ALA A 140 -10.05 -6.99 3.49
C ALA A 140 -9.83 -6.21 2.18
N LEU A 141 -9.31 -4.98 2.28
CA LEU A 141 -8.93 -4.16 1.13
C LEU A 141 -7.52 -4.47 0.64
N ASP A 142 -7.33 -4.31 -0.67
CA ASP A 142 -6.10 -4.60 -1.40
C ASP A 142 -5.14 -3.40 -1.49
#